data_AF-A0A3D1T988-F1
#
_entry.id   AF-A0A3D1T988-F1
#
_cell.length_a   1.000
_cell.length_b   1.000
_cell.length_c   1.000
_cell.angle_alpha   90.00
_cell.angle_beta   90.00
_cell.angle_gamma   90.00
#
_symmetry.space_group_name_H-M   'P 1'
#
loop_
_entity.id
_entity.type
_entity.pdbx_description
1 polymer ?
#
loop_
_entity_poly.entity_id
_entity_poly.type
_entity_poly.pdbx_seq_one_letter_code
_entity_poly.pdbx_strand_id
1 'polypeptide(L)'
;YSHKTLTAEETEAFIIESLQLSDSTYRKIEGGLIEAFVPVKRPSSFFGIEQQPFDRLLMAFGDDPRGLPTEAELVSPGSYRLNWFIDGLRSRGRLCQAYVPFNLPLSKIQKQVRTLWPHRHEDLYLGRSSSSHEFYLLANFKSSLKSDESKEYIDSAAINLVNGAIEDD
;
A
#
# COMPACT_ATOMS: atom_id res chain seq x y z
N TYR A 1 13.00 -18.09 -9.46
CA TYR A 1 12.70 -16.79 -8.83
C TYR A 1 13.01 -16.91 -7.36
N SER A 2 14.03 -16.21 -6.86
CA SER A 2 14.31 -16.18 -5.42
C SER A 2 13.24 -15.32 -4.75
N HIS A 3 12.46 -15.89 -3.84
CA HIS A 3 11.53 -15.11 -3.03
C HIS A 3 12.36 -14.21 -2.11
N LYS A 4 12.39 -12.90 -2.41
CA LYS A 4 13.00 -11.93 -1.51
C LYS A 4 12.10 -11.81 -0.28
N THR A 5 12.51 -12.40 0.83
CA THR A 5 11.88 -12.20 2.13
C THR A 5 12.19 -10.77 2.60
N LEU A 6 11.17 -10.02 2.98
CA LEU A 6 11.35 -8.68 3.54
C LEU A 6 12.14 -8.75 4.85
N THR A 7 13.10 -7.86 5.04
CA THR A 7 13.81 -7.75 6.32
C THR A 7 12.91 -7.10 7.38
N ALA A 8 13.29 -7.23 8.66
CA ALA A 8 12.59 -6.55 9.75
C ALA A 8 12.58 -5.03 9.57
N GLU A 9 13.69 -4.45 9.10
CA GLU A 9 13.82 -3.01 8.80
C GLU A 9 12.91 -2.58 7.65
N GLU A 10 12.83 -3.36 6.56
CA GLU A 10 11.91 -3.10 5.44
C GLU A 10 10.45 -3.19 5.91
N THR A 11 10.13 -4.14 6.79
CA THR A 11 8.79 -4.32 7.36
C THR A 11 8.41 -3.17 8.29
N GLU A 12 9.33 -2.72 9.16
CA GLU A 12 9.14 -1.57 10.03
C GLU A 12 8.89 -0.29 9.21
N ALA A 13 9.72 -0.05 8.18
CA ALA A 13 9.58 1.10 7.30
C ALA A 13 8.20 1.12 6.61
N PHE A 14 7.75 -0.04 6.11
CA PHE A 14 6.43 -0.18 5.50
C PHE A 14 5.29 0.13 6.48
N ILE A 15 5.37 -0.34 7.72
CA ILE A 15 4.34 -0.05 8.75
C ILE A 15 4.32 1.43 9.08
N ILE A 16 5.47 2.08 9.24
CA ILE A 16 5.54 3.52 9.51
C ILE A 16 4.91 4.32 8.37
N GLU A 17 5.22 3.98 7.12
CA GLU A 17 4.62 4.62 5.95
C GLU A 17 3.09 4.41 5.93
N SER A 18 2.62 3.19 6.20
CA SER A 18 1.20 2.90 6.29
C SER A 18 0.49 3.69 7.39
N LEU A 19 1.13 3.87 8.54
CA LEU A 19 0.59 4.64 9.67
C LEU A 19 0.48 6.13 9.31
N GLN A 20 1.54 6.70 8.72
CA GLN A 20 1.55 8.07 8.24
C GLN A 20 0.47 8.33 7.20
N LEU A 21 0.28 7.41 6.25
CA LEU A 21 -0.76 7.50 5.22
C LEU A 21 -2.19 7.47 5.78
N SER A 22 -2.36 6.92 6.98
CA SER A 22 -3.65 6.82 7.67
C SER A 22 -3.87 7.92 8.72
N ASP A 23 -2.96 8.90 8.81
CA ASP A 23 -2.92 9.93 9.86
C ASP A 23 -2.98 9.33 11.28
N SER A 24 -2.43 8.13 11.45
CA SER A 24 -2.40 7.43 12.73
C SER A 24 -1.28 7.97 13.61
N THR A 25 -1.56 8.13 14.90
CA THR A 25 -0.52 8.52 15.87
C THR A 25 0.31 7.29 16.22
N TYR A 26 1.64 7.40 16.18
CA TYR A 26 2.53 6.32 16.59
C TYR A 26 3.75 6.85 17.34
N ARG A 27 4.32 5.99 18.18
CA ARG A 27 5.53 6.24 18.96
C ARG A 27 6.47 5.05 18.83
N LYS A 28 7.74 5.32 18.57
CA LYS A 28 8.81 4.32 18.69
C LYS A 28 9.20 4.17 20.16
N ILE A 29 9.28 2.93 20.62
CA ILE A 29 9.69 2.55 21.98
C ILE A 29 11.09 1.91 21.88
N GLU A 30 11.90 2.10 22.92
CA GLU A 30 13.21 1.45 23.02
C GLU A 30 13.07 -0.08 22.92
N GLY A 31 13.97 -0.72 22.16
CA GLY A 31 13.90 -2.16 21.89
C GLY A 31 13.21 -2.55 20.58
N GLY A 32 12.99 -1.59 19.66
CA GLY A 32 12.48 -1.90 18.32
C GLY A 32 10.96 -2.13 18.26
N LEU A 33 10.24 -1.59 19.24
CA LEU A 33 8.78 -1.67 19.31
C LEU A 33 8.13 -0.40 18.76
N ILE A 34 6.97 -0.54 18.12
CA ILE A 34 6.13 0.58 17.72
C ILE A 34 4.78 0.47 18.42
N GLU A 35 4.41 1.51 19.16
CA GLU A 35 3.06 1.69 19.66
C GLU A 35 2.29 2.61 18.72
N ALA A 36 1.13 2.18 18.23
CA ALA A 36 0.30 2.93 17.31
C ALA A 36 -1.15 2.99 17.77
N PHE A 37 -1.80 4.13 17.54
CA PHE A 37 -3.23 4.37 17.75
C PHE A 37 -3.87 4.53 16.38
N VAL A 38 -4.48 3.45 15.90
CA VAL A 38 -5.01 3.37 14.53
C VAL A 38 -6.52 3.60 14.54
N PRO A 39 -7.06 4.53 13.74
CA PRO A 39 -8.50 4.75 13.66
C PRO A 39 -9.19 3.55 13.04
N VAL A 40 -10.23 3.03 13.69
CA VAL A 40 -10.99 1.87 13.23
C VAL A 40 -12.45 2.25 13.05
N LYS A 41 -12.99 1.98 11.86
CA LYS A 41 -14.43 2.09 11.62
C LYS A 41 -15.11 0.91 12.27
N ARG A 42 -15.63 1.11 13.49
CA ARG A 42 -16.47 0.13 14.16
C ARG A 42 -17.95 0.43 13.86
N PRO A 43 -18.78 -0.61 13.62
CA PRO A 43 -20.22 -0.41 13.53
C PRO A 43 -20.72 0.15 14.86
N SER A 44 -21.73 1.02 14.79
CA SER A 44 -22.39 1.55 15.98
C SER A 44 -22.88 0.39 16.85
N SER A 45 -22.52 0.42 18.14
CA SER A 45 -22.96 -0.60 19.09
C SER A 45 -24.48 -0.59 19.17
N PHE A 46 -25.10 -1.77 19.03
CA PHE A 46 -26.54 -1.93 19.21
C PHE A 46 -27.00 -1.51 20.62
N PHE A 47 -26.10 -1.58 21.61
CA PHE A 47 -26.35 -1.23 23.01
C PHE A 47 -26.02 0.23 23.36
N GLY A 48 -25.68 1.08 22.37
CA GLY A 48 -25.39 2.50 22.61
C GLY A 48 -24.10 2.76 23.39
N ILE A 49 -23.25 1.75 23.58
CA ILE A 49 -21.93 1.91 24.19
C ILE A 49 -21.02 2.63 23.20
N GLU A 50 -20.52 3.81 23.57
CA GLU A 50 -19.48 4.50 22.81
C GLU A 50 -18.22 3.63 22.76
N GLN A 51 -17.91 3.13 21.57
CA GLN A 51 -16.69 2.39 21.34
C GLN A 51 -15.56 3.39 21.07
N GLN A 52 -14.38 3.14 21.63
CA GLN A 52 -13.22 3.96 21.31
C GLN A 52 -12.99 3.95 19.78
N PRO A 53 -12.78 5.11 19.15
CA PRO A 53 -12.62 5.19 17.70
C PRO A 53 -11.24 4.72 17.21
N PHE A 54 -10.38 4.30 18.14
CA PHE A 54 -9.01 3.86 17.86
C PHE A 54 -8.72 2.50 18.48
N ASP A 55 -7.82 1.76 17.84
CA ASP A 55 -7.16 0.59 18.40
C ASP A 55 -5.72 0.91 18.78
N ARG A 56 -5.35 0.56 20.02
CA ARG A 56 -3.97 0.61 20.50
C ARG A 56 -3.28 -0.68 20.07
N LEU A 57 -2.24 -0.55 19.26
CA LEU A 57 -1.43 -1.65 18.76
C LEU A 57 -0.01 -1.51 19.28
N LEU A 58 0.53 -2.56 19.87
CA LEU A 58 1.95 -2.67 20.18
C LEU A 58 2.56 -3.67 19.20
N MET A 59 3.55 -3.24 18.43
CA MET A 59 4.09 -4.00 17.31
C MET A 59 5.58 -4.25 17.51
N ALA A 60 5.99 -5.49 17.26
CA ALA A 60 7.37 -5.92 17.27
C ALA A 60 7.80 -6.45 15.90
N PHE A 61 9.04 -6.18 15.50
CA PHE A 61 9.56 -6.56 14.19
C PHE A 61 10.68 -7.58 14.36
N GLY A 62 10.61 -8.69 13.62
CA GLY A 62 11.62 -9.76 13.67
C GLY A 62 11.03 -11.17 13.60
N ASP A 63 11.91 -12.16 13.77
CA ASP A 63 11.56 -13.59 13.62
C ASP A 63 11.39 -14.32 14.96
N ASP A 64 11.82 -13.74 16.09
CA ASP A 64 11.74 -14.37 17.41
C ASP A 64 10.73 -13.66 18.34
N PRO A 65 9.62 -14.31 18.72
CA PRO A 65 8.67 -13.76 19.68
C PRO A 65 9.14 -13.85 21.14
N ARG A 66 10.27 -14.51 21.43
CA ARG A 66 10.74 -14.73 22.80
C ARG A 66 11.26 -13.43 23.40
N GLY A 67 10.64 -13.00 24.49
CA GLY A 67 11.03 -11.77 25.22
C GLY A 67 10.22 -10.53 24.84
N LEU A 68 9.23 -10.66 23.95
CA LEU A 68 8.29 -9.57 23.67
C LEU A 68 7.26 -9.42 24.79
N PRO A 69 6.77 -8.18 25.04
CA PRO A 69 5.63 -7.97 25.92
C PRO A 69 4.42 -8.80 25.48
N THR A 70 3.61 -9.29 26.41
CA THR A 70 2.43 -10.12 26.10
C THR A 70 1.40 -9.40 25.23
N GLU A 71 1.38 -8.06 25.29
CA GLU A 71 0.52 -7.21 24.47
C GLU A 71 1.10 -6.91 23.07
N ALA A 72 2.37 -7.28 22.81
CA ALA A 72 3.03 -6.99 21.56
C ALA A 72 2.69 -8.04 20.50
N GLU A 73 2.27 -7.56 19.35
CA GLU A 73 1.98 -8.36 18.18
C GLU A 73 3.19 -8.40 17.25
N LEU A 74 3.55 -9.61 16.82
CA LEU A 74 4.64 -9.80 15.87
C LEU A 74 4.21 -9.36 14.46
N VAL A 75 5.01 -8.48 13.87
CA VAL A 75 4.87 -8.00 12.51
C VAL A 75 6.03 -8.51 11.68
N SER A 76 5.81 -9.67 11.06
CA SER A 76 6.75 -10.34 10.17
C SER A 76 6.07 -10.76 8.86
N PRO A 77 6.82 -11.13 7.81
CA PRO A 77 6.26 -11.65 6.57
C PRO A 77 5.31 -12.84 6.84
N GLY A 78 4.05 -12.72 6.42
CA GLY A 78 3.01 -13.73 6.65
C GLY A 78 2.25 -13.60 7.99
N SER A 79 2.64 -12.67 8.86
CA SER A 79 1.88 -12.38 10.08
C SER A 79 0.50 -11.79 9.79
N TYR A 80 -0.47 -12.07 10.66
CA TYR A 80 -1.81 -11.49 10.59
C TYR A 80 -1.77 -9.96 10.59
N ARG A 81 -0.94 -9.36 11.46
CA ARG A 81 -0.87 -7.91 11.62
C ARG A 81 -0.32 -7.22 10.38
N LEU A 82 0.72 -7.76 9.75
CA LEU A 82 1.21 -7.22 8.48
C LEU A 82 0.13 -7.29 7.39
N ASN A 83 -0.57 -8.43 7.28
CA ASN A 83 -1.67 -8.59 6.33
C ASN A 83 -2.81 -7.60 6.60
N TRP A 84 -3.13 -7.31 7.85
CA TRP A 84 -4.15 -6.32 8.22
C TRP A 84 -3.79 -4.91 7.71
N PHE A 85 -2.52 -4.49 7.82
CA PHE A 85 -2.06 -3.22 7.25
C PHE A 85 -2.13 -3.23 5.71
N ILE A 86 -1.73 -4.34 5.08
CA ILE A 86 -1.83 -4.53 3.63
C ILE A 86 -3.30 -4.43 3.19
N ASP A 87 -4.21 -5.15 3.81
CA ASP A 87 -5.63 -5.11 3.43
C ASP A 87 -6.25 -3.73 3.69
N GLY A 88 -5.81 -3.05 4.77
CA GLY A 88 -6.17 -1.67 5.04
C GLY A 88 -5.69 -0.71 3.95
N LEU A 89 -4.47 -0.85 3.45
CA LEU A 89 -3.98 -0.04 2.33
C LEU A 89 -4.67 -0.41 1.01
N ARG A 90 -4.97 -1.70 0.79
CA ARG A 90 -5.65 -2.20 -0.42
C ARG A 90 -7.08 -1.69 -0.51
N SER A 91 -7.84 -1.78 0.56
CA SER A 91 -9.22 -1.27 0.62
C SER A 91 -9.32 0.25 0.41
N ARG A 92 -8.23 1.00 0.67
CA ARG A 92 -8.11 2.44 0.38
C ARG A 92 -7.55 2.74 -1.02
N GLY A 93 -7.37 1.72 -1.87
CA GLY A 93 -6.83 1.86 -3.22
C GLY A 93 -5.33 2.17 -3.29
N ARG A 94 -4.59 2.08 -2.18
CA ARG A 94 -3.18 2.50 -2.09
C ARG A 94 -2.17 1.42 -2.46
N LEU A 95 -2.57 0.14 -2.47
CA LEU A 95 -1.72 -0.99 -2.92
C LEU A 95 -1.90 -1.38 -4.40
N CYS A 96 -2.99 -0.93 -5.03
CA CYS A 96 -3.23 -1.14 -6.46
C CYS A 96 -2.62 -0.03 -7.34
N GLN A 97 -2.06 1.03 -6.74
CA GLN A 97 -1.10 1.87 -7.45
C GLN A 97 0.15 1.02 -7.68
N ALA A 98 0.27 0.45 -8.87
CA ALA A 98 1.53 -0.13 -9.31
C ALA A 98 2.58 0.99 -9.24
N TYR A 99 3.37 0.97 -8.18
CA TYR A 99 4.57 1.79 -8.08
C TYR A 99 5.56 1.19 -9.06
N VAL A 100 5.55 1.68 -10.30
CA VAL A 100 6.70 1.50 -11.18
C VAL A 100 7.76 2.47 -10.66
N PRO A 101 8.87 1.98 -10.07
CA PRO A 101 9.95 2.86 -9.67
C PRO A 101 10.45 3.58 -10.92
N PHE A 102 10.14 4.86 -11.01
CA PHE A 102 10.63 5.70 -12.08
C PHE A 102 12.12 5.93 -11.79
N ASN A 103 12.99 5.09 -12.36
CA ASN A 103 14.44 5.22 -12.29
C ASN A 103 14.94 6.43 -13.12
N LEU A 104 14.32 7.60 -12.96
CA LEU A 104 14.90 8.85 -13.43
C LEU A 104 15.96 9.28 -12.43
N PRO A 105 17.16 9.68 -12.88
CA PRO A 105 18.13 10.34 -12.05
C PRO A 105 17.64 11.78 -11.78
N LEU A 106 16.67 11.94 -10.88
CA LEU A 106 16.05 13.22 -10.51
C LEU A 106 17.11 14.27 -10.16
N SER A 107 18.23 13.86 -9.56
CA SER A 107 19.37 14.73 -9.28
C SER A 107 20.02 15.32 -10.53
N LYS A 108 20.11 14.57 -11.63
CA LYS A 108 20.64 15.07 -12.91
C LYS A 108 19.66 16.03 -13.57
N ILE A 109 18.37 15.71 -13.52
CA ILE A 109 17.30 16.53 -14.11
C ILE A 109 17.19 17.85 -13.35
N GLN A 110 17.18 17.81 -12.00
CA GLN A 110 17.15 19.00 -11.16
C GLN A 110 18.36 19.91 -11.41
N LYS A 111 19.55 19.33 -11.61
CA LYS A 111 20.75 20.09 -12.02
C LYS A 111 20.57 20.77 -13.38
N GLN A 112 20.05 20.04 -14.37
CA GLN A 112 19.81 20.60 -15.72
C GLN A 112 18.77 21.72 -15.69
N VAL A 113 17.65 21.51 -15.00
CA VAL A 113 16.59 22.52 -14.86
C VAL A 113 17.12 23.76 -14.14
N ARG A 114 17.89 23.61 -13.04
CA ARG A 114 18.54 24.74 -12.35
C ARG A 114 19.49 25.53 -13.25
N THR A 115 20.23 24.86 -14.13
CA THR A 115 21.13 25.55 -15.08
C THR A 115 20.35 26.41 -16.07
N LEU A 116 19.16 25.96 -16.47
CA LEU A 116 18.29 26.67 -17.42
C LEU A 116 17.32 27.65 -16.74
N TRP A 117 17.23 27.64 -15.40
CA TRP A 117 16.28 28.46 -14.66
C TRP A 117 16.79 29.91 -14.50
N PRO A 118 16.00 30.92 -14.88
CA PRO A 118 16.44 32.32 -14.84
C PRO A 118 16.52 32.91 -13.42
N HIS A 119 15.80 32.35 -12.46
CA HIS A 119 15.75 32.84 -11.07
C HIS A 119 16.54 31.94 -10.12
N ARG A 120 17.86 32.09 -10.09
CA ARG A 120 18.80 31.23 -9.33
C ARG A 120 18.67 31.29 -7.79
N HIS A 121 17.77 32.12 -7.27
CA HIS A 121 17.66 32.41 -5.84
C HIS A 121 16.47 31.71 -5.14
N GLU A 122 15.63 30.97 -5.88
CA GLU A 122 14.56 30.17 -5.31
C GLU A 122 14.94 28.69 -5.27
N ASP A 123 14.67 28.03 -4.14
CA ASP A 123 14.86 26.59 -4.02
C ASP A 123 13.82 25.86 -4.87
N LEU A 124 14.18 25.62 -6.13
CA LEU A 124 13.40 24.75 -7.01
C LEU A 124 13.52 23.30 -6.51
N TYR A 125 12.56 22.90 -5.68
CA TYR A 125 12.32 21.52 -5.33
C TYR A 125 11.32 20.94 -6.34
N LEU A 126 11.83 20.12 -7.27
CA LEU A 126 10.95 19.25 -8.05
C LEU A 126 10.43 18.21 -7.06
N GLY A 127 9.22 18.46 -6.51
CA GLY A 127 8.50 17.45 -5.75
C GLY A 127 8.44 16.14 -6.53
N ARG A 128 8.30 15.01 -5.82
CA ARG A 128 8.13 13.70 -6.48
C ARG A 128 7.02 13.82 -7.51
N SER A 129 7.35 13.82 -8.80
CA SER A 129 6.34 13.85 -9.85
C SER A 129 5.70 12.47 -9.87
N SER A 130 4.48 12.36 -9.34
CA SER A 130 3.64 11.19 -9.54
C SER A 130 3.12 11.24 -10.96
N SER A 131 3.83 10.60 -11.91
CA SER A 131 3.22 10.26 -13.19
C SER A 131 2.23 9.13 -12.93
N SER A 132 0.93 9.45 -12.89
CA SER A 132 -0.12 8.44 -12.86
C SER A 132 -0.08 7.70 -14.19
N HIS A 133 0.60 6.56 -14.22
CA HIS A 133 0.44 5.62 -15.31
C HIS A 133 -0.88 4.90 -15.06
N GLU A 134 -1.75 4.90 -16.05
CA GLU A 134 -2.93 4.05 -16.01
C GLU A 134 -2.46 2.63 -16.32
N PHE A 135 -2.51 1.78 -15.30
CA PHE A 135 -2.15 0.38 -15.43
C PHE A 135 -3.40 -0.39 -15.85
N TYR A 136 -3.29 -1.18 -16.90
CA TYR A 136 -4.39 -1.99 -17.41
C TYR A 136 -4.03 -3.48 -17.28
N LEU A 137 -4.98 -4.29 -16.79
CA LEU A 137 -4.95 -5.74 -16.89
C LEU A 137 -5.81 -6.16 -18.08
N LEU A 138 -5.19 -6.75 -19.10
CA LEU A 138 -5.91 -7.34 -20.22
C LEU A 138 -6.39 -8.74 -19.83
N ALA A 139 -7.70 -8.95 -19.80
CA ALA A 139 -8.33 -10.24 -19.54
C ALA A 139 -8.98 -10.75 -20.82
N ASN A 140 -8.61 -11.97 -21.23
CA ASN A 140 -9.26 -12.67 -22.34
C ASN A 140 -10.17 -13.74 -21.76
N PHE A 141 -11.45 -13.74 -22.11
CA PHE A 141 -12.40 -14.74 -21.65
C PHE A 141 -13.07 -15.43 -22.84
N LYS A 142 -13.17 -16.75 -22.72
CA LYS A 142 -13.88 -17.60 -23.68
C LYS A 142 -15.28 -17.85 -23.14
N SER A 143 -16.29 -17.29 -23.80
CA SER A 143 -17.69 -17.56 -23.49
C SER A 143 -18.19 -18.68 -24.41
N SER A 144 -18.73 -19.76 -23.84
CA SER A 144 -19.34 -20.85 -24.60
C SER A 144 -20.81 -20.92 -24.28
N LEU A 145 -21.65 -20.67 -25.28
CA LEU A 145 -23.09 -20.87 -25.19
C LEU A 145 -23.39 -22.27 -25.73
N LYS A 146 -23.73 -23.20 -24.81
CA LYS A 146 -24.22 -24.53 -25.18
C LYS A 146 -25.74 -24.47 -25.35
N SER A 147 -26.18 -24.42 -26.60
CA SER A 147 -27.55 -24.75 -27.03
C SER A 147 -27.50 -25.98 -27.95
N ASP A 148 -28.48 -26.18 -28.84
CA ASP A 148 -28.42 -27.23 -29.88
C ASP A 148 -27.19 -27.11 -30.80
N GLU A 149 -26.61 -25.91 -30.91
CA GLU A 149 -25.28 -25.67 -31.47
C GLU A 149 -24.37 -25.02 -30.41
N SER A 150 -23.08 -25.42 -30.38
CA SER A 150 -22.07 -24.78 -29.55
C SER A 150 -21.52 -23.53 -30.25
N LYS A 151 -21.80 -22.35 -29.71
CA LYS A 151 -21.17 -21.11 -30.15
C LYS A 151 -20.12 -20.69 -29.12
N GLU A 152 -18.90 -20.48 -29.60
CA GLU A 152 -17.78 -20.01 -28.79
C GLU A 152 -17.44 -18.57 -29.18
N TYR A 153 -17.33 -17.70 -28.19
CA TYR A 153 -16.94 -16.31 -28.32
C TYR A 153 -15.66 -16.09 -27.51
N ILE A 154 -14.76 -15.26 -28.05
CA ILE A 154 -13.58 -14.79 -27.33
C ILE A 154 -13.77 -13.29 -27.21
N ASP A 155 -13.89 -12.83 -25.97
CA ASP A 155 -14.03 -11.43 -25.65
C ASP A 155 -12.80 -10.99 -24.84
N SER A 156 -12.40 -9.75 -25.06
CA SER A 156 -11.28 -9.10 -24.38
C SER A 156 -11.81 -7.91 -23.60
N ALA A 157 -11.35 -7.76 -22.36
CA ALA A 157 -11.55 -6.52 -21.63
C ALA A 157 -10.26 -6.01 -21.02
N ALA A 158 -10.09 -4.69 -21.09
CA ALA A 158 -9.07 -3.96 -20.39
C ALA A 158 -9.62 -3.47 -19.05
N ILE A 159 -9.03 -3.93 -17.95
CA ILE A 159 -9.40 -3.51 -16.60
C ILE A 159 -8.38 -2.49 -16.13
N ASN A 160 -8.79 -1.24 -15.97
CA ASN A 160 -7.96 -0.20 -15.39
C ASN A 160 -7.76 -0.50 -13.89
N LEU A 161 -6.53 -0.81 -13.51
CA LEU A 161 -6.13 -1.18 -12.15
C LEU A 161 -6.04 0.02 -11.19
N VAL A 162 -6.16 1.24 -11.71
CA VAL A 162 -6.11 2.48 -10.92
C VAL A 162 -7.52 2.88 -10.47
N ASN A 163 -8.52 2.81 -11.35
CA ASN A 163 -9.90 3.26 -11.05
C ASN A 163 -10.95 2.14 -11.10
N GLY A 164 -10.59 0.93 -11.56
CA GLY A 164 -11.50 -0.21 -11.68
C GLY A 164 -12.44 -0.16 -12.89
N ALA A 165 -12.28 0.81 -13.80
CA ALA A 165 -13.05 0.87 -15.04
C ALA A 165 -12.73 -0.34 -15.93
N ILE A 166 -13.75 -0.85 -16.60
CA ILE A 166 -13.64 -1.95 -17.55
C ILE A 166 -13.99 -1.38 -18.92
N GLU A 167 -13.07 -1.49 -19.85
CA GLU A 167 -13.25 -1.12 -21.25
C GLU A 167 -13.27 -2.38 -22.10
N ASP A 168 -14.29 -2.52 -22.94
CA ASP A 168 -14.36 -3.58 -23.94
C ASP A 168 -13.41 -3.21 -25.10
N ASP A 169 -12.56 -4.15 -25.52
CA ASP A 169 -11.56 -3.96 -26.60
C ASP A 169 -12.09 -4.50 -27.94
#